data_AF-A0AB33FQ37-F1
#
_entry.id   AF-A0AB33FQ37-F1
#
_cell.length_a   1.000
_cell.length_b   1.000
_cell.length_c   1.000
_cell.angle_alpha   90.00
_cell.angle_beta   90.00
_cell.angle_gamma   90.00
#
_symmetry.space_group_name_H-M   'P 1'
#
loop_
_entity.id
_entity.type
_entity.pdbx_description
1 polymer ?
#
loop_
_entity_poly.entity_id
_entity_poly.type
_entity_poly.pdbx_seq_one_letter_code
_entity_poly.pdbx_strand_id
1 'polypeptide(L)'
;MKLEDALKNKQLICSLFAQAKVVDDEIESESAAIIASVSGSICINGYIAIAVYDMDSSINIDEDIIIHDVSGGEVGYLCPTRSINHPVSINQLTENRLVCLISDIEPSELGKSDMHRFNCDYLLIKSDFFEEYNNRYKESSVIWGGFSHKKNSESQYKRQVSSINLREGIFSPTLRHGVDLQRAVKSSNGFDRYLKYYHQLELLFDVVFVSKIKSLPVDSLQGFGDIFKDMHKKEIEIFKGMLREYVVNTESLLGVISANMKSSFIPTMTSIFQDHSKEGNPLLGKDRSSDKWNGFMTFITGNDLSARSAKVNKLISQEQSDLLKEFVINLVSYWLYRIRCSIAHNRIGEFLFDNTHEEFVVEIGERMIKEVIGQIFSNVKLKNILDNT
;
A
#
# COMPACT_ATOMS: atom_id res chain seq x y z
N MET A 1 -31.83 -6.06 4.14
CA MET A 1 -33.27 -6.48 4.15
C MET A 1 -34.03 -6.04 2.87
N LYS A 2 -35.13 -6.71 2.47
CA LYS A 2 -36.07 -6.26 1.39
C LYS A 2 -37.33 -5.59 1.97
N LEU A 3 -38.02 -4.74 1.19
CA LEU A 3 -39.19 -3.97 1.66
C LEU A 3 -40.28 -4.85 2.29
N GLU A 4 -40.64 -5.96 1.66
CA GLU A 4 -41.68 -6.87 2.16
C GLU A 4 -41.34 -7.40 3.55
N ASP A 5 -40.07 -7.69 3.80
CA ASP A 5 -39.60 -8.18 5.09
C ASP A 5 -39.53 -7.06 6.13
N ALA A 6 -39.18 -5.84 5.71
CA ALA A 6 -39.23 -4.65 6.58
C ALA A 6 -40.67 -4.34 7.02
N LEU A 7 -41.64 -4.46 6.11
CA LEU A 7 -43.05 -4.26 6.42
C LEU A 7 -43.60 -5.34 7.37
N LYS A 8 -43.20 -6.61 7.18
CA LYS A 8 -43.55 -7.70 8.13
C LYS A 8 -42.99 -7.45 9.53
N ASN A 9 -41.82 -6.83 9.62
CA ASN A 9 -41.15 -6.50 10.88
C ASN A 9 -41.43 -5.08 11.39
N LYS A 10 -42.39 -4.35 10.81
CA LYS A 10 -42.61 -2.92 11.09
C LYS A 10 -42.80 -2.61 12.58
N GLN A 11 -43.56 -3.43 13.31
CA GLN A 11 -43.79 -3.22 14.75
C GLN A 11 -42.48 -3.31 15.55
N LEU A 12 -41.64 -4.31 15.24
CA LEU A 12 -40.35 -4.49 15.89
C LEU A 12 -39.40 -3.34 15.55
N ILE A 13 -39.36 -2.91 14.29
CA ILE A 13 -38.58 -1.75 13.85
C ILE A 13 -39.02 -0.50 14.61
N CYS A 14 -40.32 -0.20 14.68
CA CYS A 14 -40.83 0.93 15.44
C CYS A 14 -40.43 0.86 16.93
N SER A 15 -40.44 -0.32 17.55
CA SER A 15 -40.02 -0.47 18.94
C SER A 15 -38.53 -0.17 19.17
N LEU A 16 -37.65 -0.50 18.21
CA LEU A 16 -36.22 -0.17 18.27
C LEU A 16 -35.99 1.34 18.23
N PHE A 17 -36.68 2.05 17.33
CA PHE A 17 -36.60 3.52 17.26
C PHE A 17 -37.15 4.20 18.51
N ALA A 18 -38.23 3.68 19.09
CA ALA A 18 -38.78 4.20 20.33
C ALA A 18 -37.81 4.07 21.52
N GLN A 19 -37.00 3.00 21.55
CA GLN A 19 -36.01 2.78 22.60
C GLN A 19 -34.79 3.70 22.46
N ALA A 20 -34.32 3.99 21.24
CA ALA A 20 -33.18 4.89 21.02
C ALA A 20 -33.52 6.35 21.35
N LYS A 21 -34.73 6.83 21.07
CA LYS A 21 -35.13 8.21 21.40
C LYS A 21 -35.13 8.53 22.89
N VAL A 22 -35.25 7.51 23.76
CA VAL A 22 -35.16 7.69 25.22
C VAL A 22 -33.73 8.02 25.67
N VAL A 23 -32.73 7.75 24.84
CA VAL A 23 -31.31 7.96 25.15
C VAL A 23 -30.82 9.37 24.74
N ASP A 24 -31.46 10.02 23.76
CA ASP A 24 -31.05 11.34 23.22
C ASP A 24 -31.72 12.56 23.93
N ASP A 25 -32.26 12.40 25.14
CA ASP A 25 -32.83 13.45 26.02
C ASP A 25 -33.99 14.33 25.47
N GLU A 26 -34.48 14.11 24.24
CA GLU A 26 -35.68 14.79 23.72
C GLU A 26 -36.94 13.90 23.82
N ILE A 27 -37.76 14.15 24.84
CA ILE A 27 -39.10 13.55 24.95
C ILE A 27 -40.06 14.32 24.04
N GLU A 28 -40.15 13.94 22.76
CA GLU A 28 -41.30 14.25 21.93
C GLU A 28 -41.83 13.00 21.20
N SER A 29 -43.10 12.67 21.52
CA SER A 29 -44.11 12.01 20.68
C SER A 29 -43.72 10.74 19.89
N GLU A 30 -44.40 9.61 20.19
CA GLU A 30 -44.41 8.33 19.46
C GLU A 30 -44.37 8.52 17.93
N SER A 31 -43.17 8.58 17.37
CA SER A 31 -42.95 8.70 15.93
C SER A 31 -42.65 7.30 15.42
N ALA A 32 -43.69 6.62 14.95
CA ALA A 32 -43.55 5.34 14.29
C ALA A 32 -42.59 5.47 13.09
N ALA A 33 -41.63 4.55 12.96
CA ALA A 33 -40.71 4.54 11.84
C ALA A 33 -41.46 4.49 10.50
N ILE A 34 -41.12 5.40 9.59
CA ILE A 34 -41.71 5.49 8.26
C ILE A 34 -40.88 4.60 7.34
N ILE A 35 -41.48 3.49 6.88
CA ILE A 35 -40.83 2.54 5.97
C ILE A 35 -41.48 2.66 4.59
N ALA A 36 -40.67 2.96 3.58
CA ALA A 36 -41.08 3.09 2.19
C ALA A 36 -40.09 2.38 1.27
N SER A 37 -40.41 2.32 -0.03
CA SER A 37 -39.48 1.90 -1.08
C SER A 37 -39.29 3.03 -2.07
N VAL A 38 -38.04 3.35 -2.37
CA VAL A 38 -37.64 4.39 -3.31
C VAL A 38 -36.60 3.79 -4.22
N SER A 39 -36.87 3.79 -5.53
CA SER A 39 -36.00 3.21 -6.56
C SER A 39 -35.53 1.77 -6.26
N GLY A 40 -36.42 0.95 -5.69
CA GLY A 40 -36.15 -0.44 -5.33
C GLY A 40 -35.32 -0.63 -4.05
N SER A 41 -34.94 0.46 -3.38
CA SER A 41 -34.23 0.45 -2.09
C SER A 41 -35.20 0.71 -0.93
N ILE A 42 -34.90 0.14 0.24
CA ILE A 42 -35.67 0.47 1.44
C ILE A 42 -35.32 1.89 1.88
N CYS A 43 -36.35 2.69 2.14
CA CYS A 43 -36.26 4.00 2.74
C CYS A 43 -36.84 3.94 4.16
N ILE A 44 -36.09 4.40 5.15
CA ILE A 44 -36.50 4.44 6.57
C ILE A 44 -36.33 5.87 7.05
N ASN A 45 -37.40 6.47 7.59
CA ASN A 45 -37.44 7.85 8.05
C ASN A 45 -36.91 8.86 7.01
N GLY A 46 -37.17 8.58 5.72
CA GLY A 46 -36.72 9.43 4.62
C GLY A 46 -35.29 9.19 4.14
N TYR A 47 -34.55 8.24 4.74
CA TYR A 47 -33.17 7.92 4.37
C TYR A 47 -33.04 6.55 3.72
N ILE A 48 -32.09 6.45 2.77
CA ILE A 48 -31.65 5.20 2.15
C ILE A 48 -30.21 4.96 2.58
N ALA A 49 -29.94 3.79 3.15
CA ALA A 49 -28.60 3.39 3.53
C ALA A 49 -27.84 2.75 2.37
N ILE A 50 -26.61 3.20 2.14
CA ILE A 50 -25.71 2.73 1.09
C ILE A 50 -24.41 2.26 1.74
N ALA A 51 -24.01 1.02 1.47
CA ALA A 51 -22.79 0.43 2.05
C ALA A 51 -21.52 1.19 1.63
N VAL A 52 -20.65 1.46 2.60
CA VAL A 52 -19.32 2.07 2.45
C VAL A 52 -18.29 1.05 2.93
N TYR A 53 -17.37 0.67 2.04
CA TYR A 53 -16.40 -0.40 2.29
C TYR A 53 -15.01 0.09 2.66
N ASP A 54 -14.66 1.31 2.26
CA ASP A 54 -13.39 1.93 2.61
C ASP A 54 -13.64 3.39 2.95
N MET A 55 -12.90 3.88 3.93
CA MET A 55 -12.99 5.24 4.43
C MET A 55 -11.57 5.70 4.78
N ASP A 56 -11.30 6.98 4.56
CA ASP A 56 -10.03 7.58 4.92
C ASP A 56 -9.80 7.41 6.43
N SER A 57 -8.63 6.87 6.77
CA SER A 57 -8.15 6.71 8.14
C SER A 57 -8.05 8.02 8.94
N SER A 58 -8.10 9.17 8.27
CA SER A 58 -8.10 10.49 8.92
C SER A 58 -9.47 10.91 9.46
N ILE A 59 -10.55 10.26 9.02
CA ILE A 59 -11.92 10.58 9.42
C ILE A 59 -12.16 10.10 10.85
N ASN A 60 -12.72 10.97 11.70
CA ASN A 60 -13.16 10.57 13.03
C ASN A 60 -14.34 9.60 12.90
N ILE A 61 -14.22 8.46 13.54
CA ILE A 61 -15.15 7.34 13.48
C ILE A 61 -16.13 7.29 14.66
N ASP A 62 -15.99 8.19 15.62
CA ASP A 62 -16.79 8.13 16.85
C ASP A 62 -18.21 8.68 16.63
N GLU A 63 -18.37 9.62 15.69
CA GLU A 63 -19.61 10.37 15.45
C GLU A 63 -20.13 10.22 14.02
N ASP A 64 -21.42 10.47 13.84
CA ASP A 64 -22.04 10.56 12.51
C ASP A 64 -21.70 11.90 11.86
N ILE A 65 -21.41 11.91 10.56
CA ILE A 65 -20.90 13.08 9.84
C ILE A 65 -21.96 13.57 8.87
N ILE A 66 -22.41 14.81 9.05
CA ILE A 66 -23.42 15.44 8.19
C ILE A 66 -22.84 15.73 6.80
N ILE A 67 -23.54 15.29 5.76
CA ILE A 67 -23.22 15.57 4.36
C ILE A 67 -24.13 16.69 3.85
N HIS A 68 -23.50 17.74 3.30
CA HIS A 68 -24.19 18.87 2.72
C HIS A 68 -24.03 18.87 1.19
N ASP A 69 -25.03 19.37 0.49
CA ASP A 69 -24.94 19.70 -0.92
C ASP A 69 -24.14 21.00 -1.17
N VAL A 70 -24.02 21.37 -2.44
CA VAL A 70 -23.31 22.58 -2.87
C VAL A 70 -23.95 23.90 -2.39
N SER A 71 -25.22 23.86 -2.00
CA SER A 71 -25.95 25.01 -1.45
C SER A 71 -25.87 25.09 0.08
N GLY A 72 -25.24 24.10 0.72
CA GLY A 72 -25.18 23.97 2.18
C GLY A 72 -26.41 23.29 2.78
N GLY A 73 -27.30 22.72 1.95
CA GLY A 73 -28.43 21.92 2.41
C GLY A 73 -27.96 20.54 2.86
N GLU A 74 -28.44 20.08 4.01
CA GLU A 74 -28.16 18.71 4.48
C GLU A 74 -28.83 17.68 3.54
N VAL A 75 -28.04 16.73 3.04
CA VAL A 75 -28.51 15.66 2.13
C VAL A 75 -28.29 14.25 2.69
N GLY A 76 -27.62 14.11 3.84
CA GLY A 76 -27.37 12.80 4.42
C GLY A 76 -26.37 12.78 5.57
N TYR A 77 -26.00 11.57 5.98
CA TYR A 77 -25.05 11.30 7.05
C TYR A 77 -24.11 10.16 6.66
N LEU A 78 -22.81 10.35 6.79
CA LEU A 78 -21.86 9.25 6.81
C LEU A 78 -21.79 8.70 8.24
N CYS A 79 -22.02 7.39 8.37
CA CYS A 79 -22.11 6.68 9.64
C CYS A 79 -20.97 5.65 9.71
N PRO A 80 -19.84 5.99 10.35
CA PRO A 80 -18.79 5.05 10.70
C PRO A 80 -19.33 3.98 11.67
N THR A 81 -19.42 2.73 11.23
CA THR A 81 -20.02 1.64 12.02
C THR A 81 -19.11 0.42 12.13
N ARG A 82 -18.24 0.19 11.15
CA ARG A 82 -17.34 -0.97 11.10
C ARG A 82 -16.18 -0.89 12.09
N SER A 83 -15.74 0.32 12.39
CA SER A 83 -14.60 0.59 13.27
C SER A 83 -14.79 0.07 14.70
N ILE A 84 -16.03 -0.21 15.11
CA ILE A 84 -16.34 -0.91 16.34
C ILE A 84 -16.16 -2.42 16.08
N ASN A 85 -14.92 -2.90 16.13
CA ASN A 85 -14.55 -4.32 15.92
C ASN A 85 -15.20 -5.29 16.95
N HIS A 86 -15.93 -4.75 17.91
CA HIS A 86 -16.71 -5.47 18.90
C HIS A 86 -18.20 -5.32 18.59
N PRO A 87 -19.02 -6.34 18.92
CA PRO A 87 -20.47 -6.17 18.86
C PRO A 87 -20.90 -4.92 19.64
N VAL A 88 -21.77 -4.10 19.05
CA VAL A 88 -22.31 -2.87 19.64
C VAL A 88 -23.68 -3.17 20.21
N SER A 89 -24.01 -2.59 21.37
CA SER A 89 -25.37 -2.69 21.89
C SER A 89 -26.34 -1.89 21.02
N ILE A 90 -27.43 -2.51 20.59
CA ILE A 90 -28.45 -1.87 19.76
C ILE A 90 -29.07 -0.67 20.48
N ASN A 91 -29.17 -0.72 21.81
CA ASN A 91 -29.72 0.35 22.64
C ASN A 91 -28.81 1.59 22.75
N GLN A 92 -27.57 1.51 22.24
CA GLN A 92 -26.60 2.61 22.23
C GLN A 92 -26.44 3.22 20.84
N LEU A 93 -27.24 2.79 19.86
CA LEU A 93 -27.18 3.30 18.49
C LEU A 93 -28.00 4.59 18.38
N THR A 94 -27.45 5.57 17.68
CA THR A 94 -28.17 6.77 17.22
C THR A 94 -29.29 6.38 16.26
N GLU A 95 -30.26 7.28 16.05
CA GLU A 95 -31.33 7.08 15.07
C GLU A 95 -30.79 6.72 13.68
N ASN A 96 -29.73 7.41 13.25
CA ASN A 96 -29.06 7.15 11.97
C ASN A 96 -28.44 5.74 11.93
N ARG A 97 -27.71 5.34 12.96
CA ARG A 97 -27.09 4.00 13.02
C ARG A 97 -28.13 2.88 13.13
N LEU A 98 -29.32 3.14 13.69
CA LEU A 98 -30.44 2.20 13.62
C LEU A 98 -30.95 2.02 12.18
N VAL A 99 -31.03 3.07 11.37
CA VAL A 99 -31.36 2.94 9.94
C VAL A 99 -30.31 2.07 9.23
N CYS A 100 -29.03 2.23 9.56
CA CYS A 100 -27.95 1.38 9.05
C CYS A 100 -28.13 -0.08 9.49
N LEU A 101 -28.43 -0.34 10.77
CA LEU A 101 -28.64 -1.68 11.33
C LEU A 101 -29.72 -2.44 10.56
N ILE A 102 -30.86 -1.79 10.32
CA ILE A 102 -32.00 -2.40 9.63
C ILE A 102 -31.63 -2.78 8.19
N SER A 103 -30.72 -2.01 7.58
CA SER A 103 -30.20 -2.30 6.24
C SER A 103 -29.16 -3.43 6.23
N ASP A 104 -28.36 -3.55 7.29
CA ASP A 104 -27.28 -4.53 7.44
C ASP A 104 -27.76 -5.91 7.90
N ILE A 105 -28.79 -5.98 8.76
CA ILE A 105 -29.25 -7.23 9.36
C ILE A 105 -30.10 -8.08 8.41
N GLU A 106 -29.92 -9.40 8.51
CA GLU A 106 -30.82 -10.34 7.85
C GLU A 106 -32.20 -10.31 8.53
N PRO A 107 -33.32 -10.35 7.78
CA PRO A 107 -34.65 -10.20 8.35
C PRO A 107 -34.98 -11.21 9.45
N SER A 108 -34.39 -12.41 9.35
CA SER A 108 -34.59 -13.48 10.33
C SER A 108 -33.82 -13.28 11.64
N GLU A 109 -32.87 -12.34 11.70
CA GLU A 109 -32.03 -12.08 12.87
C GLU A 109 -32.50 -10.88 13.71
N LEU A 110 -33.40 -10.08 13.14
CA LEU A 110 -33.95 -8.90 13.80
C LEU A 110 -34.64 -9.25 15.13
N GLY A 111 -34.22 -8.59 16.21
CA GLY A 111 -34.76 -8.78 17.57
C GLY A 111 -34.30 -10.06 18.29
N LYS A 112 -33.37 -10.83 17.72
CA LYS A 112 -32.83 -12.04 18.39
C LYS A 112 -31.62 -11.78 19.28
N SER A 113 -30.96 -10.63 19.11
CA SER A 113 -29.75 -10.24 19.83
C SER A 113 -29.83 -8.76 20.15
N ASP A 114 -29.41 -8.38 21.35
CA ASP A 114 -29.25 -6.97 21.76
C ASP A 114 -27.92 -6.38 21.29
N MET A 115 -27.08 -7.18 20.64
CA MET A 115 -25.76 -6.83 20.15
C MET A 115 -25.66 -7.10 18.65
N HIS A 116 -25.04 -6.19 17.90
CA HIS A 116 -24.82 -6.33 16.45
C HIS A 116 -23.38 -6.03 16.05
N ARG A 117 -22.86 -6.75 15.06
CA ARG A 117 -21.58 -6.43 14.42
C ARG A 117 -21.85 -6.01 12.98
N PHE A 118 -21.56 -4.75 12.67
CA PHE A 118 -21.74 -4.22 11.33
C PHE A 118 -20.77 -4.85 10.32
N ASN A 119 -21.27 -5.17 9.12
CA ASN A 119 -20.43 -5.69 8.04
C ASN A 119 -19.57 -4.62 7.37
N CYS A 120 -20.06 -3.37 7.37
CA CYS A 120 -19.41 -2.23 6.72
C CYS A 120 -19.82 -0.90 7.37
N ASP A 121 -19.26 0.19 6.86
CA ASP A 121 -19.70 1.55 7.18
C ASP A 121 -20.91 1.90 6.27
N TYR A 122 -21.66 2.96 6.58
CA TYR A 122 -22.85 3.32 5.79
C TYR A 122 -22.93 4.81 5.50
N LEU A 123 -23.45 5.13 4.32
CA LEU A 123 -23.90 6.47 3.98
C LEU A 123 -25.43 6.47 3.93
N LEU A 124 -26.06 7.28 4.75
CA LEU A 124 -27.48 7.59 4.68
C LEU A 124 -27.68 8.78 3.76
N ILE A 125 -28.49 8.64 2.72
CA ILE A 125 -28.86 9.72 1.82
C ILE A 125 -30.36 9.95 1.87
N LYS A 126 -30.78 11.22 1.91
CA LYS A 126 -32.19 11.58 1.81
C LYS A 126 -32.78 11.02 0.52
N SER A 127 -33.97 10.43 0.62
CA SER A 127 -34.56 9.66 -0.46
C SER A 127 -34.88 10.48 -1.72
N ASP A 128 -35.13 11.78 -1.56
CA ASP A 128 -35.29 12.74 -2.65
C ASP A 128 -33.96 13.10 -3.36
N PHE A 129 -32.83 12.94 -2.68
CA PHE A 129 -31.48 13.16 -3.24
C PHE A 129 -30.80 11.89 -3.77
N PHE A 130 -31.39 10.70 -3.53
CA PHE A 130 -30.76 9.42 -3.84
C PHE A 130 -30.39 9.20 -5.31
N GLU A 131 -31.29 9.57 -6.22
CA GLU A 131 -31.02 9.47 -7.66
C GLU A 131 -29.90 10.41 -8.10
N GLU A 132 -29.87 11.63 -7.56
CA GLU A 132 -28.81 12.58 -7.85
C GLU A 132 -27.46 12.06 -7.32
N TYR A 133 -27.45 11.52 -6.10
CA TYR A 133 -26.29 10.90 -5.49
C TYR A 133 -25.68 9.80 -6.37
N ASN A 134 -26.50 8.82 -6.77
CA ASN A 134 -26.03 7.69 -7.57
C ASN A 134 -25.48 8.13 -8.94
N ASN A 135 -26.14 9.10 -9.58
CA ASN A 135 -25.79 9.52 -10.93
C ASN A 135 -24.61 10.50 -10.99
N ARG A 136 -24.39 11.31 -9.95
CA ARG A 136 -23.40 12.42 -9.99
C ARG A 136 -22.27 12.31 -8.98
N TYR A 137 -22.52 11.75 -7.80
CA TYR A 137 -21.60 11.90 -6.66
C TYR A 137 -20.98 10.58 -6.19
N LYS A 138 -21.67 9.45 -6.40
CA LYS A 138 -21.26 8.15 -5.88
C LYS A 138 -19.87 7.71 -6.32
N GLU A 139 -19.54 7.82 -7.61
CA GLU A 139 -18.24 7.40 -8.13
C GLU A 139 -17.09 8.33 -7.72
N SER A 140 -17.39 9.61 -7.44
CA SER A 140 -16.41 10.61 -7.02
C SER A 140 -16.29 10.75 -5.50
N SER A 141 -17.04 9.95 -4.72
CA SER A 141 -17.03 9.94 -3.24
C SER A 141 -15.64 9.75 -2.64
N VAL A 142 -14.76 9.01 -3.31
CA VAL A 142 -13.36 8.84 -2.90
C VAL A 142 -12.57 10.15 -2.88
N ILE A 143 -13.00 11.16 -3.64
CA ILE A 143 -12.34 12.47 -3.73
C ILE A 143 -12.95 13.45 -2.73
N TRP A 144 -14.28 13.65 -2.80
CA TRP A 144 -14.94 14.70 -2.01
C TRP A 144 -15.34 14.25 -0.60
N GLY A 145 -15.59 12.94 -0.41
CA GLY A 145 -16.07 12.36 0.84
C GLY A 145 -15.04 11.52 1.57
N GLY A 146 -13.96 11.10 0.89
CA GLY A 146 -12.92 10.25 1.47
C GLY A 146 -13.40 8.82 1.74
N PHE A 147 -14.40 8.32 1.01
CA PHE A 147 -14.91 6.96 1.18
C PHE A 147 -15.29 6.29 -0.14
N SER A 148 -15.45 4.96 -0.13
CA SER A 148 -15.74 4.15 -1.32
C SER A 148 -16.93 3.21 -1.10
N HIS A 149 -17.83 3.17 -2.09
CA HIS A 149 -18.90 2.17 -2.18
C HIS A 149 -18.48 0.88 -2.90
N LYS A 150 -17.27 0.83 -3.45
CA LYS A 150 -16.76 -0.36 -4.14
C LYS A 150 -16.20 -1.30 -3.09
N LYS A 151 -16.80 -2.49 -3.00
CA LYS A 151 -16.24 -3.57 -2.19
C LYS A 151 -14.87 -3.92 -2.75
N ASN A 152 -13.81 -3.64 -2.01
CA ASN A 152 -12.48 -4.13 -2.34
C ASN A 152 -12.52 -5.66 -2.35
N SER A 153 -12.53 -6.24 -3.56
CA SER A 153 -12.64 -7.69 -3.78
C SER A 153 -11.34 -8.43 -3.51
N GLU A 154 -10.22 -7.72 -3.36
CA GLU A 154 -8.89 -8.31 -3.21
C GLU A 154 -8.36 -8.01 -1.81
N SER A 155 -8.27 -9.05 -0.99
CA SER A 155 -7.57 -8.97 0.29
C SER A 155 -6.11 -8.64 0.05
N GLN A 156 -5.59 -7.63 0.75
CA GLN A 156 -4.16 -7.32 0.77
C GLN A 156 -3.32 -8.59 0.95
N TYR A 157 -2.26 -8.73 0.15
CA TYR A 157 -1.40 -9.89 0.21
C TYR A 157 -0.75 -10.03 1.58
N LYS A 158 -1.01 -11.17 2.24
CA LYS A 158 -0.37 -11.55 3.51
C LYS A 158 0.57 -12.71 3.28
N ARG A 159 1.86 -12.46 3.48
CA ARG A 159 2.87 -13.51 3.43
C ARG A 159 2.81 -14.41 4.66
N GLN A 160 3.05 -15.70 4.47
CA GLN A 160 3.31 -16.62 5.56
C GLN A 160 4.78 -16.49 6.02
N VAL A 161 4.99 -16.33 7.32
CA VAL A 161 6.33 -16.22 7.92
C VAL A 161 6.53 -17.42 8.85
N SER A 162 7.46 -18.31 8.50
CA SER A 162 7.80 -19.48 9.33
C SER A 162 8.85 -19.16 10.39
N SER A 163 9.76 -18.22 10.11
CA SER A 163 10.80 -17.77 11.05
C SER A 163 11.22 -16.33 10.77
N ILE A 164 11.75 -15.67 11.81
CA ILE A 164 12.37 -14.35 11.74
C ILE A 164 13.78 -14.46 12.30
N ASN A 165 14.78 -14.16 11.48
CA ASN A 165 16.18 -14.21 11.88
C ASN A 165 16.66 -12.79 12.22
N LEU A 166 17.28 -12.64 13.38
CA LEU A 166 17.94 -11.39 13.77
C LEU A 166 19.20 -11.19 12.94
N ARG A 167 19.50 -9.93 12.60
CA ARG A 167 20.77 -9.52 11.99
C ARG A 167 21.47 -8.55 12.93
N GLU A 168 22.69 -8.90 13.30
CA GLU A 168 23.52 -8.05 14.14
C GLU A 168 24.03 -6.82 13.38
N GLY A 169 24.30 -5.74 14.12
CA GLY A 169 24.96 -4.56 13.58
C GLY A 169 24.11 -3.63 12.72
N ILE A 170 22.83 -3.93 12.48
CA ILE A 170 21.92 -3.00 11.78
C ILE A 170 21.67 -1.79 12.68
N PHE A 171 21.97 -0.58 12.17
CA PHE A 171 21.68 0.69 12.82
C PHE A 171 20.75 1.55 11.95
N SER A 172 20.20 2.62 12.52
CA SER A 172 19.42 3.60 11.76
C SER A 172 20.30 4.83 11.48
N PRO A 173 20.57 5.20 10.21
CA PRO A 173 21.50 6.28 9.89
C PRO A 173 21.12 7.64 10.48
N THR A 174 19.82 7.93 10.61
CA THR A 174 19.32 9.14 11.27
C THR A 174 18.02 8.86 12.02
N LEU A 175 17.62 9.76 12.92
CA LEU A 175 16.30 9.68 13.57
C LEU A 175 15.15 9.60 12.57
N ARG A 176 15.27 10.28 11.42
CA ARG A 176 14.25 10.27 10.37
C ARG A 176 14.10 8.89 9.73
N HIS A 177 15.21 8.18 9.49
CA HIS A 177 15.17 6.79 9.02
C HIS A 177 14.40 5.91 10.00
N GLY A 178 14.65 6.06 11.32
CA GLY A 178 13.95 5.30 12.35
C GLY A 178 12.43 5.51 12.33
N VAL A 179 11.98 6.76 12.22
CA VAL A 179 10.54 7.10 12.11
C VAL A 179 9.92 6.53 10.83
N ASP A 180 10.60 6.66 9.69
CA ASP A 180 10.04 6.20 8.41
C ASP A 180 10.03 4.66 8.29
N LEU A 181 10.99 3.95 8.90
CA LEU A 181 10.94 2.50 9.04
C LEU A 181 9.75 2.03 9.89
N GLN A 182 9.42 2.74 10.98
CA GLN A 182 8.21 2.44 11.76
C GLN A 182 6.93 2.64 10.93
N ARG A 183 6.88 3.69 10.10
CA ARG A 183 5.77 3.94 9.17
C ARG A 183 5.65 2.87 8.08
N ALA A 184 6.78 2.29 7.65
CA ALA A 184 6.78 1.17 6.70
C ALA A 184 6.16 -0.09 7.32
N VAL A 185 6.38 -0.34 8.61
CA VAL A 185 5.72 -1.48 9.30
C VAL A 185 4.20 -1.29 9.40
N LYS A 186 3.73 -0.05 9.54
CA LYS A 186 2.31 0.31 9.69
C LYS A 186 1.53 0.47 8.37
N SER A 187 2.22 0.39 7.23
CA SER A 187 1.59 0.52 5.91
C SER A 187 0.52 -0.53 5.66
N SER A 188 -0.56 -0.11 5.01
CA SER A 188 -1.70 -0.96 4.68
C SER A 188 -1.38 -1.98 3.59
N ASN A 189 -0.57 -1.64 2.58
CA ASN A 189 -0.29 -2.54 1.45
C ASN A 189 1.22 -2.64 1.12
N GLY A 190 1.57 -3.64 0.32
CA GLY A 190 2.93 -3.94 -0.13
C GLY A 190 3.57 -2.86 -1.00
N PHE A 191 2.78 -2.14 -1.79
CA PHE A 191 3.27 -1.05 -2.64
C PHE A 191 3.79 0.13 -1.81
N ASP A 192 3.00 0.59 -0.85
CA ASP A 192 3.37 1.68 0.06
C ASP A 192 4.54 1.27 0.98
N ARG A 193 4.55 0.01 1.46
CA ARG A 193 5.72 -0.55 2.17
C ARG A 193 6.99 -0.45 1.33
N TYR A 194 6.92 -0.93 0.09
CA TYR A 194 8.04 -0.92 -0.82
C TYR A 194 8.58 0.50 -1.03
N LEU A 195 7.72 1.47 -1.31
CA LEU A 195 8.11 2.87 -1.48
C LEU A 195 8.80 3.43 -0.23
N LYS A 196 8.25 3.18 0.96
CA LYS A 196 8.87 3.64 2.22
C LYS A 196 10.25 3.03 2.47
N TYR A 197 10.47 1.78 2.08
CA TYR A 197 11.82 1.20 2.10
C TYR A 197 12.73 1.87 1.06
N TYR A 198 12.23 2.15 -0.14
CA TYR A 198 13.01 2.87 -1.16
C TYR A 198 13.40 4.27 -0.71
N HIS A 199 12.50 5.00 -0.06
CA HIS A 199 12.79 6.32 0.51
C HIS A 199 13.91 6.29 1.56
N GLN A 200 14.17 5.14 2.22
CA GLN A 200 15.34 5.01 3.10
C GLN A 200 16.65 5.12 2.34
N LEU A 201 16.69 4.62 1.11
CA LEU A 201 17.87 4.68 0.25
C LEU A 201 18.05 6.09 -0.32
N GLU A 202 16.94 6.75 -0.70
CA GLU A 202 16.96 8.15 -1.12
C GLU A 202 17.47 9.08 -0.03
N LEU A 203 16.89 8.98 1.17
CA LEU A 203 17.31 9.79 2.32
C LEU A 203 18.78 9.54 2.67
N LEU A 204 19.25 8.30 2.53
CA LEU A 204 20.64 7.98 2.78
C LEU A 204 21.59 8.69 1.78
N PHE A 205 21.18 8.91 0.51
CA PHE A 205 22.03 9.62 -0.45
C PHE A 205 22.41 11.02 0.06
N ASP A 206 21.42 11.77 0.53
CA ASP A 206 21.63 13.13 1.03
C ASP A 206 22.51 13.11 2.28
N VAL A 207 22.28 12.15 3.18
CA VAL A 207 23.05 12.01 4.43
C VAL A 207 24.51 11.65 4.14
N VAL A 208 24.76 10.70 3.25
CA VAL A 208 26.13 10.31 2.85
C VAL A 208 26.84 11.48 2.16
N PHE A 209 26.13 12.19 1.28
CA PHE A 209 26.67 13.37 0.59
C PHE A 209 27.11 14.46 1.57
N VAL A 210 26.21 14.87 2.48
CA VAL A 210 26.52 15.88 3.51
C VAL A 210 27.69 15.42 4.39
N SER A 211 27.74 14.14 4.75
CA SER A 211 28.82 13.61 5.59
C SER A 211 30.17 13.60 4.86
N LYS A 212 30.18 13.24 3.57
CA LYS A 212 31.39 13.33 2.73
C LYS A 212 31.88 14.78 2.61
N ILE A 213 30.99 15.76 2.43
CA ILE A 213 31.35 17.19 2.42
C ILE A 213 31.97 17.61 3.75
N LYS A 214 31.34 17.29 4.88
CA LYS A 214 31.83 17.65 6.22
C LYS A 214 33.20 17.04 6.52
N SER A 215 33.52 15.89 5.94
CA SER A 215 34.80 15.20 6.13
C SER A 215 35.97 15.81 5.35
N LEU A 216 35.71 16.73 4.41
CA LEU A 216 36.77 17.36 3.62
C LEU A 216 37.45 18.51 4.39
N PRO A 217 38.77 18.71 4.19
CA PRO A 217 39.45 19.92 4.61
C PRO A 217 38.82 21.17 3.96
N VAL A 218 38.76 22.27 4.71
CA VAL A 218 38.12 23.54 4.28
C VAL A 218 38.72 24.10 2.99
N ASP A 219 40.00 23.83 2.74
CA ASP A 219 40.77 24.29 1.58
C ASP A 219 40.72 23.33 0.38
N SER A 220 40.04 22.19 0.49
CA SER A 220 39.99 21.17 -0.57
C SER A 220 38.97 21.47 -1.67
N LEU A 221 39.20 22.54 -2.44
CA LEU A 221 38.34 22.93 -3.58
C LEU A 221 38.13 21.79 -4.59
N GLN A 222 39.18 20.99 -4.84
CA GLN A 222 39.09 19.82 -5.73
C GLN A 222 38.19 18.74 -5.13
N GLY A 223 38.32 18.43 -3.83
CA GLY A 223 37.49 17.45 -3.15
C GLY A 223 36.01 17.84 -3.18
N PHE A 224 35.71 19.11 -2.94
CA PHE A 224 34.34 19.61 -3.10
C PHE A 224 33.86 19.44 -4.54
N GLY A 225 34.67 19.87 -5.52
CA GLY A 225 34.34 19.75 -6.94
C GLY A 225 34.01 18.31 -7.38
N ASP A 226 34.72 17.31 -6.85
CA ASP A 226 34.46 15.91 -7.17
C ASP A 226 33.17 15.38 -6.52
N ILE A 227 32.89 15.76 -5.27
CA ILE A 227 31.63 15.43 -4.60
C ILE A 227 30.43 16.07 -5.34
N PHE A 228 30.54 17.32 -5.77
CA PHE A 228 29.47 18.00 -6.51
C PHE A 228 29.18 17.33 -7.86
N LYS A 229 30.20 16.87 -8.59
CA LYS A 229 29.99 16.11 -9.85
C LYS A 229 29.18 14.84 -9.63
N ASP A 230 29.39 14.15 -8.51
CA ASP A 230 28.66 12.94 -8.18
C ASP A 230 27.17 13.20 -7.89
N MET A 231 26.84 14.35 -7.29
CA MET A 231 25.46 14.75 -7.00
C MET A 231 24.66 15.09 -8.27
N HIS A 232 25.31 15.59 -9.33
CA HIS A 232 24.63 15.92 -10.59
C HIS A 232 24.35 14.71 -11.49
N LYS A 233 24.71 13.50 -11.06
CA LYS A 233 24.38 12.26 -11.78
C LYS A 233 22.87 11.98 -11.70
N LYS A 234 22.36 11.20 -12.66
CA LYS A 234 20.98 10.70 -12.62
C LYS A 234 20.77 9.86 -11.35
N GLU A 235 19.57 9.92 -10.76
CA GLU A 235 19.18 9.21 -9.53
C GLU A 235 19.64 7.74 -9.52
N ILE A 236 19.37 7.00 -10.60
CA ILE A 236 19.77 5.59 -10.73
C ILE A 236 21.29 5.37 -10.68
N GLU A 237 22.09 6.31 -11.16
CA GLU A 237 23.56 6.19 -11.12
C GLU A 237 24.11 6.48 -9.72
N ILE A 238 23.50 7.42 -8.99
CA ILE A 238 23.78 7.64 -7.56
C ILE A 238 23.44 6.37 -6.78
N PHE A 239 22.27 5.78 -7.06
CA PHE A 239 21.84 4.55 -6.42
C PHE A 239 22.77 3.36 -6.68
N LYS A 240 23.17 3.15 -7.95
CA LYS A 240 24.18 2.13 -8.31
C LYS A 240 25.49 2.36 -7.58
N GLY A 241 25.97 3.61 -7.50
CA GLY A 241 27.19 3.96 -6.77
C GLY A 241 27.11 3.59 -5.28
N MET A 242 25.98 3.89 -4.66
CA MET A 242 25.72 3.58 -3.25
C MET A 242 25.73 2.06 -2.99
N LEU A 243 25.08 1.29 -3.87
CA LEU A 243 25.12 -0.18 -3.79
C LEU A 243 26.53 -0.72 -4.00
N ARG A 244 27.29 -0.21 -4.98
CA ARG A 244 28.69 -0.64 -5.20
C ARG A 244 29.56 -0.39 -3.96
N GLU A 245 29.34 0.72 -3.27
CA GLU A 245 30.16 1.13 -2.13
C GLU A 245 29.81 0.37 -0.84
N TYR A 246 28.53 0.08 -0.59
CA TYR A 246 28.06 -0.41 0.72
C TYR A 246 27.44 -1.81 0.71
N VAL A 247 27.08 -2.38 -0.45
CA VAL A 247 26.65 -3.78 -0.54
C VAL A 247 27.87 -4.68 -0.69
N VAL A 248 28.04 -5.58 0.28
CA VAL A 248 29.21 -6.45 0.39
C VAL A 248 28.94 -7.88 -0.06
N ASN A 249 27.70 -8.36 0.08
CA ASN A 249 27.33 -9.75 -0.19
C ASN A 249 26.29 -9.84 -1.33
N THR A 250 26.78 -9.93 -2.56
CA THR A 250 25.92 -10.12 -3.74
C THR A 250 25.37 -11.54 -3.86
N GLU A 251 25.98 -12.53 -3.20
CA GLU A 251 25.45 -13.90 -3.17
C GLU A 251 24.14 -13.95 -2.37
N SER A 252 24.05 -13.24 -1.24
CA SER A 252 22.80 -13.10 -0.48
C SER A 252 21.69 -12.47 -1.31
N LEU A 253 22.01 -11.46 -2.14
CA LEU A 253 21.05 -10.84 -3.05
C LEU A 253 20.57 -11.82 -4.12
N LEU A 254 21.48 -12.57 -4.75
CA LEU A 254 21.12 -13.61 -5.69
C LEU A 254 20.28 -14.71 -5.04
N GLY A 255 20.63 -15.11 -3.81
CA GLY A 255 19.87 -16.06 -3.01
C GLY A 255 18.45 -15.57 -2.72
N VAL A 256 18.28 -14.30 -2.37
CA VAL A 256 16.95 -13.69 -2.18
C VAL A 256 16.13 -13.73 -3.47
N ILE A 257 16.73 -13.37 -4.62
CA ILE A 257 16.00 -13.40 -5.89
C ILE A 257 15.64 -14.85 -6.27
N SER A 258 16.60 -15.77 -6.20
CA SER A 258 16.43 -17.18 -6.55
C SER A 258 15.38 -17.87 -5.67
N ALA A 259 15.47 -17.72 -4.35
CA ALA A 259 14.56 -18.38 -3.41
C ALA A 259 13.10 -17.90 -3.50
N ASN A 260 12.87 -16.68 -4.00
CA ASN A 260 11.52 -16.12 -4.13
C ASN A 260 11.02 -16.13 -5.59
N MET A 261 11.81 -16.67 -6.52
CA MET A 261 11.44 -16.79 -7.92
C MET A 261 10.35 -17.86 -8.10
N LYS A 262 9.11 -17.41 -8.35
CA LYS A 262 7.99 -18.29 -8.71
C LYS A 262 7.73 -18.23 -10.20
N SER A 263 7.31 -19.34 -10.79
CA SER A 263 6.90 -19.39 -12.21
C SER A 263 5.77 -18.40 -12.52
N SER A 264 4.87 -18.17 -11.56
CA SER A 264 3.78 -17.20 -11.65
C SER A 264 4.25 -15.74 -11.75
N PHE A 265 5.47 -15.41 -11.31
CA PHE A 265 6.01 -14.06 -11.38
C PHE A 265 6.71 -13.76 -12.71
N ILE A 266 7.07 -14.79 -13.48
CA ILE A 266 7.80 -14.65 -14.74
C ILE A 266 7.07 -13.72 -15.74
N PRO A 267 5.73 -13.83 -15.93
CA PRO A 267 5.01 -12.90 -16.82
C PRO A 267 5.13 -11.45 -16.38
N THR A 268 4.90 -11.16 -15.09
CA THR A 268 5.04 -9.80 -14.52
C THR A 268 6.46 -9.28 -14.70
N MET A 269 7.48 -10.09 -14.38
CA MET A 269 8.88 -9.73 -14.54
C MET A 269 9.26 -9.45 -16.00
N THR A 270 8.76 -10.27 -16.92
CA THR A 270 8.97 -10.06 -18.36
C THR A 270 8.34 -8.74 -18.79
N SER A 271 7.12 -8.47 -18.35
CA SER A 271 6.43 -7.23 -18.69
C SER A 271 7.16 -5.99 -18.17
N ILE A 272 7.52 -5.94 -16.88
CA ILE A 272 8.20 -4.78 -16.30
C ILE A 272 9.64 -4.61 -16.81
N PHE A 273 10.41 -5.70 -16.89
CA PHE A 273 11.85 -5.62 -17.15
C PHE A 273 12.23 -5.80 -18.62
N GLN A 274 11.41 -6.44 -19.46
CA GLN A 274 11.69 -6.65 -20.89
C GLN A 274 10.76 -5.83 -21.78
N ASP A 275 9.44 -6.03 -21.69
CA ASP A 275 8.48 -5.39 -22.61
C ASP A 275 8.46 -3.87 -22.42
N HIS A 276 8.42 -3.44 -21.16
CA HIS A 276 8.54 -2.04 -20.76
C HIS A 276 9.97 -1.66 -20.38
N SER A 277 10.99 -2.34 -20.92
CA SER A 277 12.41 -2.05 -20.62
C SER A 277 12.78 -0.58 -20.89
N LYS A 278 13.74 -0.06 -20.12
CA LYS A 278 14.28 1.30 -20.24
C LYS A 278 15.80 1.23 -20.40
N GLU A 279 16.40 2.37 -20.74
CA GLU A 279 17.86 2.51 -20.85
C GLU A 279 18.56 2.04 -19.56
N GLY A 280 19.70 1.37 -19.71
CA GLY A 280 20.48 0.88 -18.58
C GLY A 280 20.07 -0.50 -18.04
N ASN A 281 19.14 -1.20 -18.69
CA ASN A 281 18.81 -2.59 -18.36
C ASN A 281 19.99 -3.53 -18.66
N PRO A 282 20.57 -4.22 -17.66
CA PRO A 282 21.72 -5.10 -17.87
C PRO A 282 21.37 -6.40 -18.62
N LEU A 283 20.09 -6.73 -18.72
CA LEU A 283 19.58 -7.93 -19.40
C LEU A 283 19.12 -7.67 -20.83
N LEU A 284 19.09 -6.41 -21.27
CA LEU A 284 18.74 -6.08 -22.65
C LEU A 284 19.97 -6.34 -23.54
N GLY A 285 19.84 -7.24 -24.52
CA GLY A 285 20.88 -7.46 -25.53
C GLY A 285 21.10 -6.20 -26.39
N LYS A 286 22.28 -6.08 -27.03
CA LYS A 286 22.57 -4.96 -27.96
C LYS A 286 21.53 -4.86 -29.08
N ASP A 287 20.97 -5.99 -29.50
CA ASP A 287 19.95 -6.08 -30.55
C ASP A 287 18.53 -6.32 -29.98
N ARG A 288 18.31 -6.05 -28.69
CA ARG A 288 17.10 -6.46 -27.94
C ARG A 288 16.78 -7.96 -28.04
N SER A 289 17.77 -8.80 -28.35
CA SER A 289 17.59 -10.25 -28.36
C SER A 289 17.35 -10.78 -26.95
N SER A 290 16.44 -11.75 -26.84
CA SER A 290 16.00 -12.39 -25.59
C SER A 290 17.08 -13.27 -24.91
N ASP A 291 18.27 -13.40 -25.51
CA ASP A 291 19.29 -14.36 -25.09
C ASP A 291 19.82 -14.11 -23.67
N LYS A 292 20.07 -12.85 -23.29
CA LYS A 292 20.55 -12.52 -21.94
C LYS A 292 19.46 -12.71 -20.88
N TRP A 293 18.21 -12.40 -21.23
CA TRP A 293 17.07 -12.67 -20.35
C TRP A 293 16.92 -14.16 -20.09
N ASN A 294 16.93 -14.98 -21.15
CA ASN A 294 16.83 -16.44 -21.03
C ASN A 294 18.01 -17.04 -20.26
N GLY A 295 19.23 -16.54 -20.51
CA GLY A 295 20.43 -16.90 -19.74
C GLY A 295 20.28 -16.55 -18.27
N PHE A 296 19.71 -15.38 -17.95
CA PHE A 296 19.45 -14.98 -16.57
C PHE A 296 18.40 -15.88 -15.91
N MET A 297 17.30 -16.20 -16.60
CA MET A 297 16.28 -17.11 -16.08
C MET A 297 16.85 -18.50 -15.80
N THR A 298 17.73 -19.01 -16.67
CA THR A 298 18.44 -20.28 -16.48
C THR A 298 19.40 -20.21 -15.29
N PHE A 299 20.12 -19.11 -15.17
CA PHE A 299 21.06 -18.87 -14.07
C PHE A 299 20.36 -18.82 -12.70
N ILE A 300 19.29 -18.02 -12.58
CA ILE A 300 18.65 -17.75 -11.29
C ILE A 300 17.77 -18.90 -10.78
N THR A 301 17.22 -19.72 -11.69
CA THR A 301 16.46 -20.92 -11.34
C THR A 301 17.35 -22.16 -11.22
N GLY A 302 18.62 -22.05 -11.60
CA GLY A 302 19.63 -23.10 -11.42
C GLY A 302 20.13 -23.18 -9.97
N ASN A 303 20.85 -24.25 -9.66
CA ASN A 303 21.45 -24.48 -8.34
C ASN A 303 22.80 -23.80 -8.14
N ASP A 304 23.46 -23.38 -9.22
CA ASP A 304 24.79 -22.76 -9.20
C ASP A 304 24.71 -21.28 -9.57
N LEU A 305 24.88 -20.42 -8.56
CA LEU A 305 24.86 -18.97 -8.68
C LEU A 305 26.27 -18.36 -8.74
N SER A 306 27.28 -19.15 -9.10
CA SER A 306 28.68 -18.71 -9.19
C SER A 306 28.99 -17.91 -10.47
N ALA A 307 30.17 -17.27 -10.50
CA ALA A 307 30.68 -16.57 -11.68
C ALA A 307 30.86 -17.52 -12.89
N ARG A 308 31.14 -18.80 -12.65
CA ARG A 308 31.25 -19.81 -13.70
C ARG A 308 29.92 -19.99 -14.41
N SER A 309 28.86 -20.24 -13.64
CA SER A 309 27.50 -20.40 -14.15
C SER A 309 27.03 -19.12 -14.85
N ALA A 310 27.31 -17.95 -14.29
CA ALA A 310 26.97 -16.67 -14.90
C ALA A 310 27.65 -16.47 -16.27
N LYS A 311 28.91 -16.89 -16.42
CA LYS A 311 29.63 -16.86 -17.71
C LYS A 311 29.04 -17.82 -18.72
N VAL A 312 28.74 -19.06 -18.32
CA VAL A 312 28.09 -20.07 -19.19
C VAL A 312 26.76 -19.55 -19.72
N ASN A 313 25.99 -18.88 -18.86
CA ASN A 313 24.73 -18.23 -19.20
C ASN A 313 24.88 -16.85 -19.89
N LYS A 314 26.11 -16.47 -20.30
CA LYS A 314 26.42 -15.23 -21.04
C LYS A 314 26.01 -13.93 -20.32
N LEU A 315 25.94 -13.94 -19.00
CA LEU A 315 25.64 -12.77 -18.18
C LEU A 315 26.87 -11.89 -17.99
N ILE A 316 28.03 -12.53 -17.86
CA ILE A 316 29.35 -11.90 -17.76
C ILE A 316 30.30 -12.46 -18.80
N SER A 317 31.33 -11.70 -19.17
CA SER A 317 32.28 -12.08 -20.23
C SER A 317 33.34 -13.07 -19.76
N GLN A 318 33.69 -13.06 -18.48
CA GLN A 318 34.77 -13.86 -17.90
C GLN A 318 34.34 -14.42 -16.54
N GLU A 319 34.97 -15.50 -16.11
CA GLU A 319 34.68 -16.17 -14.84
C GLU A 319 35.40 -15.41 -13.72
N GLN A 320 34.86 -14.25 -13.37
CA GLN A 320 35.43 -13.35 -12.36
C GLN A 320 34.34 -12.89 -11.40
N SER A 321 34.60 -13.05 -10.10
CA SER A 321 33.64 -12.68 -9.05
C SER A 321 33.32 -11.18 -9.05
N ASP A 322 34.29 -10.31 -9.37
CA ASP A 322 34.06 -8.88 -9.44
C ASP A 322 33.12 -8.48 -10.58
N LEU A 323 33.22 -9.15 -11.74
CA LEU A 323 32.28 -8.95 -12.85
C LEU A 323 30.87 -9.42 -12.49
N LEU A 324 30.75 -10.55 -11.77
CA LEU A 324 29.46 -11.01 -11.26
C LEU A 324 28.89 -10.00 -10.25
N LYS A 325 29.71 -9.53 -9.32
CA LYS A 325 29.32 -8.49 -8.35
C LYS A 325 28.79 -7.26 -9.07
N GLU A 326 29.53 -6.73 -10.04
CA GLU A 326 29.10 -5.56 -10.82
C GLU A 326 27.78 -5.82 -11.56
N PHE A 327 27.63 -6.98 -12.20
CA PHE A 327 26.40 -7.37 -12.86
C PHE A 327 25.21 -7.40 -11.89
N VAL A 328 25.34 -8.05 -10.73
CA VAL A 328 24.28 -8.14 -9.71
C VAL A 328 23.90 -6.75 -9.19
N ILE A 329 24.88 -5.89 -8.91
CA ILE A 329 24.60 -4.52 -8.45
C ILE A 329 23.83 -3.75 -9.52
N ASN A 330 24.26 -3.81 -10.79
CA ASN A 330 23.57 -3.14 -11.88
C ASN A 330 22.14 -3.67 -12.07
N LEU A 331 21.94 -4.99 -11.93
CA LEU A 331 20.65 -5.66 -12.02
C LEU A 331 19.70 -5.23 -10.91
N VAL A 332 20.13 -5.39 -9.65
CA VAL A 332 19.33 -5.06 -8.47
C VAL A 332 18.99 -3.58 -8.44
N SER A 333 19.95 -2.71 -8.75
CA SER A 333 19.70 -1.26 -8.82
C SER A 333 18.64 -0.93 -9.88
N TYR A 334 18.75 -1.55 -11.07
CA TYR A 334 17.78 -1.35 -12.15
C TYR A 334 16.41 -1.87 -11.75
N TRP A 335 16.30 -3.08 -11.19
CA TRP A 335 15.00 -3.65 -10.81
C TRP A 335 14.31 -2.86 -9.71
N LEU A 336 15.04 -2.50 -8.65
CA LEU A 336 14.48 -1.70 -7.57
C LEU A 336 13.99 -0.32 -8.09
N TYR A 337 14.81 0.36 -8.89
CA TYR A 337 14.41 1.62 -9.51
C TYR A 337 13.16 1.45 -10.39
N ARG A 338 13.10 0.38 -11.20
CA ARG A 338 11.95 0.11 -12.07
C ARG A 338 10.67 -0.21 -11.31
N ILE A 339 10.75 -1.01 -10.25
CA ILE A 339 9.59 -1.29 -9.38
C ILE A 339 9.10 0.01 -8.74
N ARG A 340 9.99 0.84 -8.19
CA ARG A 340 9.64 2.16 -7.65
C ARG A 340 8.92 3.03 -8.69
N CYS A 341 9.46 3.11 -9.91
CA CYS A 341 8.84 3.88 -10.98
C CYS A 341 7.43 3.39 -11.32
N SER A 342 7.26 2.07 -11.47
CA SER A 342 5.98 1.44 -11.81
C SER A 342 4.92 1.52 -10.70
N ILE A 343 5.32 1.77 -9.44
CA ILE A 343 4.40 2.03 -8.33
C ILE A 343 4.06 3.51 -8.24
N ALA A 344 5.07 4.39 -8.33
CA ALA A 344 4.91 5.81 -8.00
C ALA A 344 4.40 6.68 -9.15
N HIS A 345 4.54 6.24 -10.40
CA HIS A 345 4.24 7.07 -11.58
C HIS A 345 3.16 6.43 -12.44
N ASN A 346 2.04 7.15 -12.63
CA ASN A 346 1.01 6.78 -13.58
C ASN A 346 1.29 7.47 -14.94
N ARG A 347 2.25 6.93 -15.69
CA ARG A 347 2.66 7.48 -17.01
C ARG A 347 2.28 6.54 -18.15
N ILE A 348 1.77 7.12 -19.24
CA ILE A 348 1.48 6.37 -20.47
C ILE A 348 2.77 5.74 -21.00
N GLY A 349 2.71 4.45 -21.35
CA GLY A 349 3.86 3.69 -21.87
C GLY A 349 4.79 3.12 -20.79
N GLU A 350 4.45 3.27 -19.50
CA GLU A 350 5.09 2.57 -18.40
C GLU A 350 4.27 1.35 -17.98
N PHE A 351 4.94 0.35 -17.40
CA PHE A 351 4.25 -0.73 -16.73
C PHE A 351 3.64 -0.19 -15.44
N LEU A 352 2.34 -0.38 -15.25
CA LEU A 352 1.60 0.08 -14.07
C LEU A 352 1.21 -1.14 -13.25
N PHE A 353 1.54 -1.12 -11.96
CA PHE A 353 1.05 -2.14 -11.05
C PHE A 353 -0.43 -1.94 -10.75
N ASP A 354 -1.16 -3.04 -10.67
CA ASP A 354 -2.48 -3.13 -10.05
C ASP A 354 -2.42 -4.08 -8.85
N ASN A 355 -3.54 -4.21 -8.13
CA ASN A 355 -3.63 -5.02 -6.91
C ASN A 355 -3.24 -6.50 -7.11
N THR A 356 -3.44 -7.06 -8.31
CA THR A 356 -3.07 -8.46 -8.60
C THR A 356 -1.56 -8.70 -8.56
N HIS A 357 -0.77 -7.64 -8.67
CA HIS A 357 0.68 -7.69 -8.63
C HIS A 357 1.28 -7.48 -7.25
N GLU A 358 0.47 -7.25 -6.21
CA GLU A 358 0.97 -6.98 -4.85
C GLU A 358 1.87 -8.12 -4.34
N GLU A 359 1.49 -9.38 -4.61
CA GLU A 359 2.29 -10.55 -4.23
C GLU A 359 3.70 -10.48 -4.82
N PHE A 360 3.84 -10.12 -6.11
CA PHE A 360 5.14 -9.98 -6.75
C PHE A 360 5.98 -8.89 -6.08
N VAL A 361 5.38 -7.73 -5.78
CA VAL A 361 6.08 -6.64 -5.10
C VAL A 361 6.53 -7.05 -3.71
N VAL A 362 5.72 -7.79 -2.95
CA VAL A 362 6.08 -8.25 -1.60
C VAL A 362 7.14 -9.33 -1.61
N GLU A 363 7.03 -10.35 -2.47
CA GLU A 363 7.94 -11.49 -2.44
C GLU A 363 9.24 -11.26 -3.22
N ILE A 364 9.26 -10.36 -4.21
CA ILE A 364 10.49 -10.01 -4.94
C ILE A 364 11.00 -8.63 -4.52
N GLY A 365 10.20 -7.59 -4.74
CA GLY A 365 10.61 -6.21 -4.52
C GLY A 365 11.00 -5.93 -3.06
N GLU A 366 10.08 -6.20 -2.12
CA GLU A 366 10.26 -5.91 -0.69
C GLU A 366 11.38 -6.76 -0.08
N ARG A 367 11.52 -8.03 -0.49
CA ARG A 367 12.63 -8.89 -0.04
C ARG A 367 13.98 -8.35 -0.49
N MET A 368 14.08 -7.98 -1.77
CA MET A 368 15.32 -7.47 -2.36
C MET A 368 15.73 -6.13 -1.75
N ILE A 369 14.79 -5.20 -1.56
CA ILE A 369 15.11 -3.88 -0.99
C ILE A 369 15.48 -3.97 0.49
N LYS A 370 14.83 -4.86 1.25
CA LYS A 370 15.20 -5.12 2.66
C LYS A 370 16.57 -5.75 2.78
N GLU A 371 16.95 -6.62 1.86
CA GLU A 371 18.30 -7.18 1.81
C GLU A 371 19.34 -6.07 1.57
N VAL A 372 19.09 -5.21 0.59
CA VAL A 372 19.95 -4.05 0.28
C VAL A 372 20.07 -3.12 1.49
N ILE A 373 18.96 -2.69 2.07
CA ILE A 373 18.95 -1.84 3.28
C ILE A 373 19.68 -2.53 4.43
N GLY A 374 19.43 -3.81 4.66
CA GLY A 374 20.06 -4.57 5.74
C GLY A 374 21.58 -4.61 5.62
N GLN A 375 22.11 -4.80 4.41
CA GLN A 375 23.56 -4.76 4.16
C GLN A 375 24.14 -3.37 4.31
N ILE A 376 23.48 -2.34 3.78
CA ILE A 376 23.98 -0.96 3.87
C ILE A 376 23.95 -0.47 5.33
N PHE A 377 22.86 -0.72 6.05
CA PHE A 377 22.67 -0.27 7.43
C PHE A 377 23.43 -1.11 8.45
N SER A 378 24.11 -2.19 8.04
CA SER A 378 25.09 -2.90 8.85
C SER A 378 26.53 -2.64 8.39
N ASN A 379 26.73 -1.76 7.40
CA ASN A 379 28.04 -1.51 6.83
C ASN A 379 28.90 -0.64 7.76
N VAL A 380 30.02 -1.19 8.23
CA VAL A 380 30.96 -0.51 9.14
C VAL A 380 31.57 0.75 8.51
N LYS A 381 31.87 0.73 7.21
CA LYS A 381 32.42 1.91 6.51
C LYS A 381 31.39 3.05 6.50
N LEU A 382 30.11 2.75 6.25
CA LEU A 382 29.05 3.74 6.32
C LEU A 382 28.94 4.29 7.75
N LYS A 383 28.87 3.41 8.75
CA LYS A 383 28.77 3.82 10.15
C LYS A 383 29.89 4.77 10.55
N ASN A 384 31.13 4.45 10.19
CA ASN A 384 32.28 5.30 10.47
C ASN A 384 32.19 6.68 9.79
N ILE A 385 31.62 6.76 8.58
CA ILE A 385 31.44 8.06 7.90
C ILE A 385 30.44 8.93 8.66
N LEU A 386 29.41 8.33 9.25
CA LEU A 386 28.34 9.04 9.96
C LEU A 386 28.70 9.38 11.41
N ASP A 387 29.49 8.54 12.08
CA ASP A 387 29.95 8.76 13.45
C ASP A 387 31.09 9.80 13.54
N ASN A 388 31.82 10.04 12.45
CA ASN A 388 32.89 11.04 12.36
C ASN A 388 32.38 12.46 11.97
N THR A 389 31.07 12.67 11.99
CA THR A 389 30.39 13.97 11.78
C THR A 389 29.63 14.42 13.00
#